data_AF-A0A6A9QPA7-F1
#
_entry.id   AF-A0A6A9QPA7-F1
#
_cell.length_a   1.000
_cell.length_b   1.000
_cell.length_c   1.000
_cell.angle_alpha   90.00
_cell.angle_beta   90.00
_cell.angle_gamma   90.00
#
_symmetry.space_group_name_H-M   'P 1'
#
loop_
_entity.id
_entity.type
_entity.pdbx_description
1 polymer ?
#
loop_
_entity_poly.entity_id
_entity_poly.type
_entity_poly.pdbx_seq_one_letter_code
_entity_poly.pdbx_strand_id
1 'polypeptide(L)'
;MMTLKEKIIRTVILMKVEVNLMGLCCSVPQLIVYSKLKKMKEGDLLDIIVEKGSSQEHDIMMVLQKFGFRTEVSEKDDCRRYLVHVGDLGEITSSFT
;
A
#
# COMPACT_ATOMS: atom_id res chain seq x y z
N MET A 1 30.91 -12.20 -4.08
CA MET A 1 30.64 -12.26 -2.62
C MET A 1 30.48 -10.84 -2.13
N MET A 2 29.26 -10.41 -1.79
CA MET A 2 29.00 -9.07 -1.27
C MET A 2 29.36 -8.98 0.21
N THR A 3 29.90 -7.83 0.61
CA THR A 3 30.44 -7.58 1.94
C THR A 3 29.34 -7.24 2.94
N LEU A 4 29.57 -7.53 4.22
CA LEU A 4 28.61 -7.24 5.31
C LEU A 4 28.28 -5.74 5.40
N LYS A 5 29.21 -4.86 4.98
CA LYS A 5 28.99 -3.40 4.90
C LYS A 5 27.95 -3.02 3.84
N GLU A 6 27.92 -3.69 2.69
CA GLU A 6 26.87 -3.50 1.67
C GLU A 6 25.51 -4.02 2.17
N LYS A 7 25.51 -5.08 3.00
CA LYS A 7 24.32 -5.62 3.66
C LYS A 7 23.76 -4.67 4.74
N ILE A 8 24.63 -3.94 5.44
CA ILE A 8 24.28 -2.99 6.52
C ILE A 8 23.95 -1.59 5.97
N ILE A 9 24.54 -1.16 4.86
CA ILE A 9 24.10 0.08 4.16
C ILE A 9 22.71 -0.13 3.53
N ARG A 10 22.37 -1.38 3.19
CA ARG A 10 21.00 -1.85 2.92
C ARG A 10 20.19 -2.18 4.18
N THR A 11 20.64 -1.81 5.38
CA THR A 11 19.73 -1.59 6.51
C THR A 11 18.97 -0.29 6.19
N VAL A 12 18.09 -0.45 5.20
CA VAL A 12 17.14 0.52 4.69
C VAL A 12 16.45 1.14 5.90
N ILE A 13 16.43 2.47 5.97
CA ILE A 13 15.46 3.17 6.80
C ILE A 13 14.10 2.81 6.19
N LEU A 14 13.53 1.69 6.63
CA LEU A 14 12.20 1.24 6.25
C LEU A 14 11.24 2.29 6.77
N MET A 15 10.76 3.16 5.88
CA MET A 15 9.80 4.17 6.28
C MET A 15 8.40 3.55 6.19
N LYS A 16 7.79 3.34 7.36
CA LYS A 16 6.37 3.02 7.44
C LYS A 16 5.56 4.31 7.46
N VAL A 17 4.74 4.53 6.45
CA VAL A 17 3.83 5.69 6.35
C VAL A 17 2.40 5.21 6.55
N GLU A 18 1.69 5.79 7.50
CA GLU A 18 0.24 5.54 7.68
C GLU A 18 -0.56 6.63 6.94
N VAL A 19 -1.62 6.21 6.25
CA VAL A 19 -2.58 7.11 5.61
C VAL A 19 -3.98 6.66 6.02
N ASN A 20 -4.63 7.48 6.83
CA ASN A 20 -6.02 7.29 7.20
C ASN A 20 -6.92 8.03 6.21
N LEU A 21 -7.77 7.27 5.53
CA LEU A 21 -8.70 7.80 4.54
C LEU A 21 -10.15 7.80 5.03
N MET A 22 -10.45 7.26 6.22
CA MET A 22 -11.80 7.20 6.77
C MET A 22 -12.55 8.53 6.63
N GLY A 23 -13.82 8.49 6.22
CA GLY A 23 -14.65 9.65 5.96
C GLY A 23 -14.33 10.45 4.68
N LEU A 24 -13.29 10.11 3.91
CA LEU A 24 -13.04 10.74 2.61
C LEU A 24 -13.85 10.09 1.49
N CYS A 25 -14.43 10.90 0.61
CA CYS A 25 -15.22 10.45 -0.53
C CYS A 25 -14.71 11.05 -1.86
N CYS A 26 -15.31 10.62 -2.97
CA CYS A 26 -14.98 11.03 -4.34
C CYS A 26 -13.55 10.59 -4.76
N SER A 27 -12.95 11.23 -5.78
CA SER A 27 -11.63 10.85 -6.33
C SER A 27 -10.42 11.16 -5.44
N VAL A 28 -10.64 11.71 -4.24
CA VAL A 28 -9.59 12.14 -3.31
C VAL A 28 -8.73 10.96 -2.79
N PRO A 29 -9.29 9.80 -2.39
CA PRO A 29 -8.53 8.68 -1.85
C PRO A 29 -7.50 8.11 -2.85
N GLN A 30 -7.91 7.92 -4.11
CA GLN A 30 -7.03 7.41 -5.17
C GLN A 30 -5.80 8.31 -5.38
N LEU A 31 -6.03 9.63 -5.45
CA LEU A 31 -4.97 10.62 -5.68
C LEU A 31 -4.00 10.72 -4.51
N ILE A 32 -4.49 10.64 -3.27
CA ILE A 32 -3.66 10.65 -2.07
C ILE A 32 -2.73 9.43 -2.07
N VAL A 33 -3.29 8.23 -2.27
CA VAL A 33 -2.53 6.98 -2.26
C VAL A 33 -1.51 6.97 -3.40
N TYR A 34 -1.92 7.30 -4.62
CA TYR A 34 -1.00 7.41 -5.76
C TYR A 34 0.15 8.40 -5.50
N SER A 35 -0.17 9.58 -4.97
CA SER A 35 0.84 10.62 -4.68
C SER A 35 1.82 10.20 -3.59
N LYS A 36 1.38 9.39 -2.62
CA LYS A 36 2.26 8.83 -1.58
C LYS A 36 3.15 7.73 -2.15
N LEU A 37 2.58 6.75 -2.83
CA LEU A 37 3.33 5.66 -3.47
C LEU A 37 4.42 6.20 -4.40
N LYS A 38 4.13 7.24 -5.19
CA LYS A 38 5.11 7.89 -6.09
C LYS A 38 6.30 8.53 -5.37
N LYS A 39 6.15 8.92 -4.11
CA LYS A 39 7.20 9.56 -3.30
C LYS A 39 7.97 8.59 -2.41
N MET A 40 7.47 7.37 -2.26
CA MET A 40 8.08 6.32 -1.46
C MET A 40 9.14 5.58 -2.27
N LYS A 41 10.09 4.97 -1.56
CA LYS A 41 11.20 4.23 -2.15
C LYS A 41 10.93 2.73 -2.08
N GLU A 42 11.61 1.97 -2.92
CA GLU A 42 11.61 0.51 -2.83
C GLU A 42 12.04 0.07 -1.41
N GLY A 43 11.29 -0.86 -0.84
CA GLY A 43 11.43 -1.32 0.54
C GLY A 43 10.61 -0.54 1.57
N ASP A 44 9.96 0.57 1.21
CA ASP A 44 9.06 1.29 2.12
C ASP A 44 7.70 0.58 2.27
N LEU A 45 7.00 0.89 3.36
CA LEU A 45 5.68 0.33 3.68
C LEU A 45 4.62 1.43 3.79
N LEU A 46 3.52 1.29 3.03
CA LEU A 46 2.36 2.18 3.14
C LEU A 46 1.21 1.45 3.85
N ASP A 47 0.77 1.94 5.00
CA ASP A 47 -0.35 1.41 5.77
C ASP A 47 -1.59 2.29 5.52
N ILE A 48 -2.53 1.79 4.70
CA ILE A 48 -3.72 2.51 4.27
C ILE A 48 -4.92 2.05 5.10
N ILE A 49 -5.64 2.97 5.73
CA ILE A 49 -6.84 2.68 6.53
C ILE A 49 -8.07 3.23 5.80
N VAL A 50 -9.06 2.38 5.56
CA VAL A 50 -10.32 2.73 4.87
C VAL A 50 -11.53 2.14 5.60
N GLU A 51 -12.70 2.71 5.34
CA GLU A 51 -13.98 2.14 5.76
C GLU A 51 -14.29 0.87 4.94
N LYS A 52 -14.57 -0.24 5.63
CA LYS A 52 -14.90 -1.51 4.99
C LYS A 52 -16.18 -1.39 4.15
N GLY A 53 -16.14 -1.86 2.91
CA GLY A 53 -17.26 -1.84 1.98
C GLY A 53 -17.58 -0.46 1.39
N SER A 54 -16.73 0.55 1.62
CA SER A 54 -16.94 1.90 1.12
C SER A 54 -16.52 2.06 -0.34
N SER A 55 -17.04 3.10 -1.00
CA SER A 55 -16.58 3.51 -2.34
C SER A 55 -15.08 3.86 -2.35
N GLN A 56 -14.60 4.43 -1.26
CA GLN A 56 -13.17 4.69 -1.05
C GLN A 56 -12.33 3.42 -1.03
N GLU A 57 -12.80 2.36 -0.36
CA GLU A 57 -12.08 1.08 -0.34
C GLU A 57 -11.94 0.55 -1.78
N HIS A 58 -13.02 0.59 -2.55
CA HIS A 58 -13.00 0.19 -3.96
C HIS A 58 -11.99 1.01 -4.78
N ASP A 59 -11.97 2.32 -4.58
CA ASP A 59 -11.01 3.24 -5.18
C ASP A 59 -9.55 2.86 -4.88
N ILE A 60 -9.25 2.51 -3.62
CA ILE A 60 -7.92 2.07 -3.22
C ILE A 60 -7.57 0.72 -3.85
N MET A 61 -8.49 -0.24 -3.84
CA MET A 61 -8.28 -1.54 -4.47
C MET A 61 -7.94 -1.42 -5.96
N MET A 62 -8.62 -0.55 -6.70
CA MET A 62 -8.32 -0.30 -8.11
C MET A 62 -6.90 0.23 -8.31
N VAL A 63 -6.43 1.15 -7.46
CA VAL A 63 -5.06 1.66 -7.53
C VAL A 63 -4.06 0.54 -7.26
N LEU A 64 -4.24 -0.22 -6.18
CA LEU A 64 -3.32 -1.30 -5.81
C LEU A 64 -3.23 -2.38 -6.89
N GLN A 65 -4.37 -2.78 -7.46
CA GLN A 65 -4.44 -3.74 -8.56
C GLN A 65 -3.78 -3.21 -9.83
N LYS A 66 -4.04 -1.94 -10.21
CA LYS A 66 -3.49 -1.32 -11.42
C LYS A 66 -1.96 -1.34 -11.44
N PHE A 67 -1.33 -1.19 -10.29
CA PHE A 67 0.13 -1.14 -10.16
C PHE A 67 0.75 -2.47 -9.70
N GLY A 68 -0.07 -3.48 -9.38
CA GLY A 68 0.40 -4.81 -9.00
C GLY A 68 1.22 -4.84 -7.71
N PHE A 69 0.95 -3.94 -6.76
CA PHE A 69 1.69 -3.93 -5.50
C PHE A 69 1.38 -5.17 -4.66
N ARG A 70 2.38 -5.70 -3.98
CA ARG A 70 2.17 -6.69 -2.94
C ARG A 70 1.48 -6.04 -1.74
N THR A 71 0.33 -6.57 -1.35
CA THR A 71 -0.50 -6.01 -0.27
C THR A 71 -0.94 -7.07 0.73
N GLU A 72 -0.78 -6.77 2.00
CA GLU A 72 -1.39 -7.53 3.09
C GLU A 72 -2.66 -6.80 3.56
N VAL A 73 -3.70 -7.57 3.89
CA VAL A 73 -4.98 -7.04 4.31
C VAL A 73 -5.27 -7.48 5.74
N SER A 74 -5.64 -6.53 6.59
CA SER A 74 -6.17 -6.82 7.93
C SER A 74 -7.46 -6.05 8.15
N GLU A 75 -8.33 -6.60 8.99
CA GLU A 75 -9.64 -6.03 9.26
C GLU A 75 -9.83 -5.90 10.77
N LYS A 76 -10.42 -4.80 11.21
CA LYS A 76 -10.82 -4.56 12.59
C LYS A 76 -12.05 -3.68 12.62
N ASP A 77 -13.14 -4.19 13.20
CA ASP A 77 -14.43 -3.50 13.28
C ASP A 77 -14.89 -3.02 11.89
N ASP A 78 -15.23 -1.74 11.72
CA ASP A 78 -15.64 -1.14 10.45
C ASP A 78 -14.46 -0.65 9.59
N CYS A 79 -13.22 -0.96 9.99
CA CYS A 79 -12.01 -0.53 9.31
C CYS A 79 -11.32 -1.70 8.59
N ARG A 80 -10.87 -1.45 7.37
CA ARG A 80 -9.93 -2.32 6.65
C ARG A 80 -8.59 -1.61 6.46
N ARG A 81 -7.51 -2.35 6.70
CA ARG A 81 -6.12 -1.89 6.54
C ARG A 81 -5.45 -2.63 5.40
N TYR A 82 -4.81 -1.88 4.50
CA TYR A 82 -3.99 -2.39 3.42
C TYR A 82 -2.54 -1.99 3.66
N LEU A 83 -1.68 -2.96 3.96
CA LEU A 83 -0.24 -2.75 4.08
C LEU A 83 0.42 -3.06 2.73
N VAL A 84 0.89 -2.01 2.05
CA VAL A 84 1.48 -2.07 0.72
C VAL A 84 3.00 -2.09 0.82
N HIS A 85 3.64 -3.07 0.17
CA HIS A 85 5.09 -3.16 0.05
C HIS A 85 5.54 -2.47 -1.24
N VAL A 86 6.28 -1.37 -1.12
CA VAL A 86 6.73 -0.60 -2.28
C VAL A 86 7.97 -1.28 -2.90
N GLY A 87 7.93 -1.55 -4.20
CA GLY A 87 9.03 -2.23 -4.92
C GLY A 87 8.86 -3.76 -5.01
N ASP A 88 7.97 -4.35 -4.21
CA ASP A 88 7.56 -5.74 -4.34
C ASP A 88 6.31 -5.81 -5.22
N LEU A 89 6.45 -6.31 -6.45
CA LEU A 89 5.32 -6.65 -7.30
C LEU A 89 4.71 -7.98 -6.83
N GLY A 90 3.43 -7.97 -6.49
CA GLY A 90 2.69 -9.18 -6.15
C GLY A 90 2.30 -9.95 -7.41
N GLU A 91 2.06 -11.26 -7.29
CA GLU A 91 1.40 -12.03 -8.34
C GLU A 91 -0.03 -11.51 -8.50
N ILE A 92 -0.40 -11.06 -9.70
CA ILE A 92 -1.73 -10.58 -10.03
C ILE A 92 -2.67 -11.79 -9.97
N THR A 93 -3.33 -12.03 -8.84
CA THR A 93 -4.41 -13.01 -8.77
C THR A 93 -5.68 -12.38 -9.33
N SER A 94 -5.76 -12.32 -10.66
CA SER A 94 -7.02 -12.10 -11.36
C SER A 94 -7.89 -13.35 -11.17
N SER A 95 -8.77 -13.33 -10.17
CA SER A 95 -9.81 -14.36 -10.00
C SER A 95 -11.06 -13.71 -9.42
N PHE A 96 -11.87 -13.15 -10.30
CA PHE A 96 -13.30 -12.94 -10.06
C PHE A 96 -14.05 -13.33 -11.33
N THR A 97 -14.59 -14.55 -11.33
CA THR A 97 -15.82 -14.93 -12.05
C THR A 97 -17.00 -14.70 -11.12
#